data_AF-A0A6P2DUM2-F1
#
_entry.id   AF-A0A6P2DUM2-F1
#
_cell.length_a   1.000
_cell.length_b   1.000
_cell.length_c   1.000
_cell.angle_alpha   90.00
_cell.angle_beta   90.00
_cell.angle_gamma   90.00
#
_symmetry.space_group_name_H-M   'P 1'
#
loop_
_entity.id
_entity.type
_entity.pdbx_description
1 polymer ?
#
loop_
_entity_poly.entity_id
_entity_poly.type
_entity_poly.pdbx_seq_one_letter_code
_entity_poly.pdbx_strand_id
1 'polypeptide(L)'
;MTRRWQPTPALRWIALLLLCAAYLQGGFNKAVDFSAAVGEMKHFGLSPAAPLAIAVIVLELGASALILTGFLRWLGALALGGFTLLATFVALRFWEMPQPERFMAANSFFEHLGLVGGFLLVAWYDLKERANG
;
A
#
# COMPACT_ATOMS: atom_id res chain seq x y z
N MET A 1 6.18 -18.63 33.92
CA MET A 1 6.13 -19.17 32.54
C MET A 1 5.28 -18.25 31.67
N THR A 2 5.86 -17.21 31.05
CA THR A 2 5.15 -16.41 30.04
C THR A 2 5.27 -17.14 28.71
N ARG A 3 4.26 -17.94 28.36
CA ARG A 3 4.14 -18.55 27.03
C ARG A 3 3.98 -17.37 26.05
N ARG A 4 5.09 -16.88 25.49
CA ARG A 4 5.06 -15.86 24.44
C ARG A 4 4.26 -16.48 23.30
N TRP A 5 3.04 -16.00 23.07
CA TRP A 5 2.26 -16.34 21.89
C TRP A 5 3.05 -15.86 20.69
N GLN A 6 3.90 -16.72 20.13
CA GLN A 6 4.61 -16.44 18.89
C GLN A 6 3.67 -16.89 17.77
N PRO A 7 3.07 -15.96 17.01
CA PRO A 7 2.29 -16.34 15.85
C PRO A 7 3.14 -17.21 14.93
N THR A 8 2.54 -18.26 14.36
CA THR A 8 3.28 -19.18 13.48
C THR A 8 3.82 -18.42 12.27
N PRO A 9 4.98 -18.82 11.71
CA PRO A 9 5.54 -18.18 10.52
C PRO A 9 4.54 -18.08 9.36
N ALA A 10 3.69 -19.10 9.20
CA ALA A 10 2.62 -19.13 8.22
C ALA A 10 1.56 -18.04 8.46
N LEU A 11 1.12 -17.85 9.71
CA LEU A 11 0.14 -16.81 10.05
C LEU A 11 0.70 -15.41 9.79
N ARG A 12 1.97 -15.17 10.15
CA ARG A 12 2.64 -13.88 9.85
C ARG A 12 2.68 -13.63 8.35
N TRP A 13 3.03 -14.65 7.56
CA TRP A 13 3.11 -14.51 6.10
C TRP A 13 1.75 -14.23 5.48
N ILE A 14 0.69 -14.94 5.91
CA ILE A 14 -0.68 -14.69 5.45
C ILE A 14 -1.13 -13.27 5.82
N ALA A 15 -0.85 -12.80 7.03
CA ALA A 15 -1.19 -11.44 7.43
C ALA A 15 -0.50 -10.39 6.55
N LEU A 16 0.78 -10.59 6.21
CA LEU A 16 1.49 -9.72 5.28
C LEU A 16 0.91 -9.78 3.86
N LEU A 17 0.52 -10.96 3.38
CA LEU A 17 -0.14 -11.13 2.09
C LEU A 17 -1.47 -10.36 2.03
N LEU A 18 -2.31 -10.51 3.06
CA LEU A 18 -3.58 -9.80 3.14
C LEU A 18 -3.38 -8.28 3.21
N LEU A 19 -2.37 -7.82 3.93
CA LEU A 19 -2.03 -6.40 3.99
C LEU A 19 -1.55 -5.87 2.62
N CYS A 20 -0.86 -6.69 1.83
CA CYS A 20 -0.39 -6.32 0.49
C CYS A 20 -1.44 -6.53 -0.61
N ALA A 21 -2.59 -7.16 -0.33
CA ALA A 21 -3.53 -7.63 -1.34
C ALA A 21 -4.03 -6.53 -2.27
N ALA A 22 -4.39 -5.36 -1.73
CA ALA A 22 -4.85 -4.22 -2.52
C ALA A 22 -3.79 -3.73 -3.52
N TYR A 23 -2.51 -3.74 -3.14
CA TYR A 23 -1.39 -3.30 -3.97
C TYR A 23 -1.02 -4.34 -5.02
N LEU A 24 -1.06 -5.63 -4.67
CA LEU A 24 -0.86 -6.71 -5.63
C LEU A 24 -1.94 -6.70 -6.71
N GLN A 25 -3.21 -6.57 -6.31
CA GLN A 25 -4.32 -6.45 -7.24
C GLN A 25 -4.22 -5.17 -8.07
N GLY A 26 -3.99 -4.02 -7.43
CA GLY A 26 -3.89 -2.71 -8.10
C GLY A 26 -2.75 -2.66 -9.11
N GLY A 27 -1.57 -3.14 -8.73
CA GLY A 27 -0.39 -3.16 -9.59
C GLY A 27 -0.53 -4.15 -10.74
N PHE A 28 -1.13 -5.32 -10.49
CA PHE A 28 -1.42 -6.29 -11.54
C PHE A 28 -2.41 -5.75 -12.56
N ASN A 29 -3.52 -5.15 -12.10
CA ASN A 29 -4.52 -4.54 -12.97
C ASN A 29 -3.92 -3.44 -13.86
N LYS A 30 -3.09 -2.57 -13.27
CA LYS A 30 -2.38 -1.52 -14.02
C LYS A 30 -1.34 -2.08 -14.99
N ALA A 31 -0.72 -3.22 -14.69
CA ALA A 31 0.25 -3.87 -15.57
C ALA A 31 -0.41 -4.52 -16.79
N VAL A 32 -1.58 -5.16 -16.60
CA VAL A 32 -2.32 -5.79 -17.71
C VAL A 32 -3.10 -4.77 -18.55
N ASP A 33 -3.55 -3.67 -17.95
CA ASP A 33 -4.18 -2.54 -18.65
C ASP A 33 -3.41 -1.24 -18.40
N PHE A 34 -2.23 -1.16 -19.03
CA PHE A 34 -1.37 0.02 -18.91
C PHE A 34 -2.02 1.28 -19.48
N SER A 35 -2.88 1.15 -20.50
CA SER A 35 -3.58 2.30 -21.09
C SER A 35 -4.54 2.92 -20.09
N ALA A 36 -5.31 2.10 -19.37
CA ALA A 36 -6.15 2.58 -18.27
C ALA A 36 -5.32 3.24 -17.17
N ALA A 37 -4.18 2.66 -16.79
CA ALA A 37 -3.29 3.24 -15.78
C ALA A 37 -2.79 4.65 -16.18
N VAL A 38 -2.40 4.85 -17.45
CA VAL A 38 -2.03 6.18 -17.96
C VAL A 38 -3.23 7.13 -17.96
N GLY A 39 -4.43 6.63 -18.24
CA GLY A 39 -5.69 7.37 -18.14
C GLY A 39 -5.96 7.88 -16.73
N GLU A 40 -5.78 7.04 -15.71
CA GLU A 40 -5.91 7.42 -14.30
C GLU A 40 -4.94 8.54 -13.92
N MET A 41 -3.65 8.43 -14.32
CA MET A 41 -2.67 9.48 -14.04
C MET A 41 -3.11 10.82 -14.64
N LYS A 42 -3.61 10.81 -15.89
CA LYS A 42 -4.15 12.01 -16.54
C LYS A 42 -5.39 12.56 -15.83
N HIS A 43 -6.28 11.69 -15.38
CA HIS A 43 -7.49 12.07 -14.64
C HIS A 43 -7.15 12.84 -13.37
N PHE A 44 -6.11 12.40 -12.64
CA PHE A 44 -5.61 13.10 -11.45
C PHE A 44 -4.66 14.27 -11.77
N GLY A 45 -4.50 14.65 -13.04
CA GLY A 45 -3.63 15.75 -13.46
C GLY A 45 -2.13 15.49 -13.29
N LEU A 46 -1.73 14.22 -13.16
CA LEU A 46 -0.35 13.81 -12.95
C LEU A 46 0.41 13.75 -14.28
N SER A 47 1.51 14.49 -14.36
CA SER A 47 2.39 14.55 -15.53
C SER A 47 3.85 14.39 -15.11
N PRO A 48 4.66 13.57 -15.81
CA PRO A 48 4.34 12.82 -17.01
C PRO A 48 3.59 11.50 -16.71
N ALA A 49 2.43 11.29 -17.35
CA ALA A 49 1.50 10.21 -17.00
C ALA A 49 2.07 8.79 -17.16
N ALA A 50 2.72 8.48 -18.28
CA ALA A 50 3.24 7.13 -18.53
C ALA A 50 4.39 6.73 -17.59
N PRO A 51 5.44 7.56 -17.38
CA PRO A 51 6.47 7.26 -16.39
C PRO A 51 5.92 7.11 -14.96
N LEU A 52 4.94 7.93 -14.57
CA LEU A 52 4.30 7.83 -13.26
C LEU A 52 3.49 6.53 -13.12
N ALA A 53 2.74 6.14 -14.15
CA ALA A 53 2.02 4.86 -14.15
C ALA A 53 2.98 3.67 -13.99
N ILE A 54 4.12 3.67 -14.70
CA ILE A 54 5.17 2.65 -14.54
C ILE A 54 5.72 2.67 -13.11
N ALA A 55 6.02 3.85 -12.56
CA ALA A 55 6.53 3.99 -11.20
C ALA A 55 5.55 3.44 -10.16
N VAL A 56 4.25 3.70 -10.32
CA VAL A 56 3.20 3.16 -9.45
C VAL A 56 3.13 1.63 -9.54
N ILE A 57 3.15 1.05 -10.75
CA ILE A 57 3.15 -0.41 -10.93
C ILE A 57 4.36 -1.05 -10.25
N VAL A 58 5.55 -0.52 -10.50
CA VAL A 58 6.81 -1.02 -9.92
C VAL A 58 6.79 -0.87 -8.40
N LEU A 59 6.28 0.23 -7.88
CA LEU A 59 6.16 0.45 -6.44
C LEU A 59 5.17 -0.52 -5.81
N GLU A 60 3.96 -0.64 -6.34
CA GLU A 60 2.90 -1.51 -5.81
C GLU A 60 3.34 -2.98 -5.78
N LEU A 61 3.88 -3.50 -6.89
CA LEU A 61 4.31 -4.90 -7.00
C LEU A 61 5.66 -5.16 -6.32
N GLY A 62 6.63 -4.26 -6.54
CA GLY A 62 7.98 -4.39 -6.00
C GLY A 62 8.00 -4.29 -4.49
N ALA A 63 7.33 -3.29 -3.90
CA ALA A 63 7.30 -3.13 -2.45
C ALA A 63 6.51 -4.27 -1.77
N SER A 64 5.43 -4.77 -2.39
CA SER A 64 4.75 -5.98 -1.92
C SER A 64 5.69 -7.19 -1.90
N ALA A 65 6.49 -7.38 -2.95
CA ALA A 65 7.47 -8.47 -3.00
C ALA A 65 8.55 -8.34 -1.91
N LEU A 66 9.05 -7.13 -1.64
CA LEU A 66 9.99 -6.88 -0.53
C LEU A 66 9.38 -7.28 0.83
N ILE A 67 8.12 -6.92 1.06
CA ILE A 67 7.41 -7.25 2.30
C ILE A 67 7.23 -8.77 2.47
N LEU A 68 6.78 -9.45 1.42
CA LEU A 68 6.44 -10.88 1.47
C LEU A 68 7.68 -11.78 1.53
N THR A 69 8.77 -11.40 0.86
CA THR A 69 10.04 -12.14 0.91
C THR A 69 10.83 -11.86 2.19
N GLY A 70 10.63 -10.69 2.81
CA GLY A 70 11.42 -10.24 3.95
C GLY A 70 12.71 -9.53 3.58
N PHE A 71 13.07 -9.49 2.30
CA PHE A 71 14.19 -8.70 1.81
C PHE A 71 13.83 -7.21 1.86
N LEU A 72 14.53 -6.44 2.69
CA LEU A 72 14.25 -5.01 2.93
C LEU A 72 12.77 -4.72 3.24
N ARG A 73 12.09 -5.60 3.99
CA ARG A 73 10.66 -5.48 4.31
C ARG A 73 10.28 -4.12 4.89
N TRP A 74 11.08 -3.57 5.80
CA TRP A 74 10.81 -2.25 6.37
C TRP A 74 10.74 -1.16 5.30
N LEU A 75 11.61 -1.21 4.29
CA LEU A 75 11.65 -0.24 3.20
C LEU A 75 10.42 -0.38 2.30
N GLY A 76 10.05 -1.61 1.94
CA GLY A 76 8.82 -1.88 1.19
C GLY A 76 7.58 -1.40 1.93
N ALA A 77 7.52 -1.61 3.24
CA ALA A 77 6.41 -1.15 4.07
C ALA A 77 6.34 0.38 4.13
N LEU A 78 7.46 1.07 4.36
CA LEU A 78 7.47 2.54 4.32
C LEU A 78 7.11 3.09 2.93
N ALA A 79 7.55 2.44 1.85
CA ALA A 79 7.21 2.84 0.49
C ALA A 79 5.70 2.71 0.22
N LEU A 80 5.08 1.57 0.54
CA LEU A 80 3.63 1.39 0.39
C LEU A 80 2.85 2.34 1.31
N GLY A 81 3.24 2.46 2.58
CA GLY A 81 2.58 3.37 3.53
C GLY A 81 2.64 4.83 3.05
N GLY A 82 3.81 5.30 2.62
CA GLY A 82 3.97 6.65 2.09
C GLY A 82 3.17 6.88 0.80
N PHE A 83 3.24 5.94 -0.15
CA PHE A 83 2.45 5.98 -1.38
C PHE A 83 0.95 6.06 -1.09
N THR A 84 0.44 5.20 -0.21
CA THR A 84 -0.97 5.13 0.15
C THR A 84 -1.46 6.42 0.76
N LEU A 85 -0.65 7.00 1.65
CA LEU A 85 -0.98 8.29 2.26
C LEU A 85 -1.06 9.38 1.19
N LEU A 86 -0.05 9.50 0.33
CA LEU A 86 -0.05 10.52 -0.73
C LEU A 86 -1.21 10.31 -1.72
N ALA A 87 -1.40 9.08 -2.19
CA ALA A 87 -2.46 8.71 -3.12
C ALA A 87 -3.85 9.00 -2.55
N THR A 88 -4.10 8.72 -1.26
CA THR A 88 -5.40 8.98 -0.65
C THR A 88 -5.71 10.47 -0.56
N PHE A 89 -4.72 11.33 -0.29
CA PHE A 89 -4.91 12.79 -0.29
C PHE A 89 -5.13 13.37 -1.69
N VAL A 90 -4.64 12.72 -2.74
CA VAL A 90 -4.87 13.13 -4.12
C VAL A 90 -6.23 12.63 -4.63
N ALA A 91 -6.52 11.34 -4.43
CA ALA A 91 -7.66 10.67 -5.05
C ALA A 91 -8.97 10.81 -4.24
N LEU A 92 -8.90 10.85 -2.91
CA LEU A 92 -10.05 10.78 -2.02
C LEU A 92 -10.26 12.09 -1.26
N ARG A 93 -10.27 13.22 -1.99
CA ARG A 93 -10.60 14.56 -1.47
C ARG A 93 -12.08 14.69 -1.16
N PHE A 94 -12.60 13.84 -0.28
CA PHE A 94 -14.03 13.70 0.01
C PHE A 94 -14.66 15.02 0.47
N TRP A 95 -13.88 15.90 1.11
CA TRP A 95 -14.32 17.23 1.55
C TRP A 95 -14.72 18.17 0.39
N GLU A 96 -14.32 17.87 -0.84
CA GLU A 96 -14.68 18.61 -2.06
C GLU A 96 -15.76 17.93 -2.89
N MET A 97 -16.19 16.72 -2.50
CA MET A 97 -17.15 15.92 -3.28
C MET A 97 -18.61 16.21 -2.88
N PRO A 98 -19.58 16.16 -3.80
CA PRO A 98 -21.00 16.22 -3.47
C PRO A 98 -21.50 14.90 -2.84
N GLN A 99 -22.68 14.94 -2.23
CA GLN A 99 -23.37 13.70 -1.82
C GLN A 99 -24.02 13.05 -3.05
N PRO A 100 -24.00 11.71 -3.19
CA PRO A 100 -23.61 10.69 -2.19
C PRO A 100 -22.14 10.26 -2.21
N GLU A 101 -21.35 10.68 -3.20
CA GLU A 101 -19.97 10.24 -3.42
C GLU A 101 -19.05 10.52 -2.22
N ARG A 102 -19.28 11.65 -1.55
CA ARG A 102 -18.55 12.05 -0.34
C ARG A 102 -18.48 10.96 0.72
N PHE A 103 -19.58 10.24 0.98
CA PHE A 103 -19.60 9.24 2.06
C PHE A 103 -18.71 8.04 1.73
N MET A 104 -18.81 7.54 0.50
CA MET A 104 -18.00 6.42 0.05
C MET A 104 -16.51 6.77 0.01
N ALA A 105 -16.17 7.97 -0.50
CA ALA A 105 -14.79 8.44 -0.55
C ALA A 105 -14.20 8.65 0.86
N ALA A 106 -14.98 9.16 1.82
CA ALA A 106 -14.54 9.30 3.20
C ALA A 106 -14.22 7.95 3.84
N ASN A 107 -15.06 6.93 3.64
CA ASN A 107 -14.80 5.59 4.17
C ASN A 107 -13.50 5.01 3.62
N SER A 108 -13.31 5.05 2.30
CA SER A 108 -12.08 4.58 1.67
C SER A 108 -10.84 5.37 2.13
N PHE A 109 -10.98 6.67 2.40
CA PHE A 109 -9.88 7.49 2.94
C PHE A 109 -9.42 6.97 4.30
N PHE A 110 -10.34 6.68 5.22
CA PHE A 110 -10.00 6.17 6.55
C PHE A 110 -9.55 4.71 6.53
N GLU A 111 -10.06 3.88 5.62
CA GLU A 111 -9.54 2.52 5.38
C GLU A 111 -8.08 2.58 4.94
N HIS A 112 -7.72 3.50 4.04
CA HIS A 112 -6.34 3.73 3.62
C HIS A 112 -5.45 4.20 4.77
N LEU A 113 -5.92 5.09 5.65
CA LEU A 113 -5.16 5.46 6.86
C LEU A 113 -4.90 4.25 7.77
N GLY A 114 -5.87 3.32 7.87
CA GLY A 114 -5.68 2.05 8.54
C GLY A 114 -4.55 1.21 7.92
N LEU A 115 -4.52 1.11 6.59
CA LEU A 115 -3.44 0.42 5.86
C LEU A 115 -2.07 1.08 6.09
N VAL A 116 -2.00 2.41 6.07
CA VAL A 116 -0.77 3.16 6.39
C VAL A 116 -0.27 2.79 7.79
N GLY A 117 -1.16 2.76 8.79
CA GLY A 117 -0.83 2.30 10.14
C GLY A 117 -0.30 0.86 10.17
N GLY A 118 -0.94 -0.04 9.42
CA GLY A 118 -0.50 -1.42 9.25
C GLY A 118 0.94 -1.53 8.71
N PHE A 119 1.27 -0.76 7.68
CA PHE A 119 2.64 -0.76 7.13
C PHE A 119 3.66 -0.12 8.08
N LEU A 120 3.31 0.94 8.80
CA LEU A 120 4.19 1.52 9.82
C LEU A 120 4.52 0.49 10.91
N LEU A 121 3.56 -0.31 11.35
CA LEU A 121 3.80 -1.41 12.28
C LEU A 121 4.73 -2.47 11.68
N VAL A 122 4.53 -2.85 10.42
CA VAL A 122 5.42 -3.80 9.73
C VAL A 122 6.86 -3.27 9.69
N ALA A 123 7.04 -2.01 9.32
CA ALA A 123 8.36 -1.37 9.29
C ALA A 123 9.01 -1.32 10.67
N TRP A 124 8.25 -0.91 11.69
CA TRP A 124 8.71 -0.87 13.08
C TRP A 124 9.18 -2.25 13.54
N TYR A 125 8.33 -3.28 13.39
CA TYR A 125 8.65 -4.61 13.89
C TYR A 125 9.85 -5.22 13.16
N ASP A 126 9.96 -5.05 11.84
CA ASP A 126 11.10 -5.56 11.07
C ASP A 126 12.42 -4.86 11.47
N LEU A 127 12.42 -3.54 11.68
CA LEU A 127 13.60 -2.81 12.17
C LEU A 127 13.98 -3.23 13.59
N LYS A 128 12.98 -3.42 14.46
CA LYS A 128 13.21 -3.89 15.83
C LYS A 128 13.78 -5.30 15.87
N GLU A 129 13.31 -6.22 15.01
CA GLU A 129 13.87 -7.56 14.91
C GLU A 129 15.33 -7.53 14.45
N ARG A 130 15.67 -6.70 13.46
CA ARG A 130 17.04 -6.53 12.97
C ARG A 130 18.01 -5.93 13.99
N ALA A 131 17.53 -5.02 14.84
CA ALA A 131 18.36 -4.39 15.87
C ALA A 131 18.63 -5.31 17.08
N ASN A 132 17.84 -6.38 17.24
CA ASN A 132 17.93 -7.31 18.38
C ASN A 132 18.54 -8.67 18.02
N GLY A 133 18.93 -8.88 16.75
CA GLY A 133 19.58 -10.09 16.25
C GLY A 133 21.01 -9.82 15.86
#